data_AF-A0A842WCI0-F1
#
_entry.id   AF-A0A842WCI0-F1
#
_cell.length_a   1.000
_cell.length_b   1.000
_cell.length_c   1.000
_cell.angle_alpha   90.00
_cell.angle_beta   90.00
_cell.angle_gamma   90.00
#
_symmetry.space_group_name_H-M   'P 1'
#
loop_
_entity.id
_entity.type
_entity.pdbx_description
1 polymer ?
#
loop_
_entity_poly.entity_id
_entity_poly.type
_entity_poly.pdbx_seq_one_letter_code
_entity_poly.pdbx_strand_id
1 'polypeptide(L)'
;MHVIGRRYLLASLVLIFLLQCVLSLEVPTYISFQGKFANHTSGEAYDPVSVRINITNESSLDQVMWGPHTFNDVTDSQGVFDLVLGSSNELNLTPGWQYQLVLDVDLDAASFSAPDITFGDLDPSGDNILVTGAGPRDASELLRRDNITTVEDALDSAGGGGAGYWVLKDGNITSNESIYNGDVHVEGRLSSGTSQALNTYSVALGGGNLAANGYAFVAGFRNRADIYSSVTGGYDNEARGGVSFIGGGWDNNVSSSASYSAIAGGEKNLVTSDYSFIGGGAQNEVVYGDYSCVSCGYLNTASGKYSAVGGGEDNLANGTWSFVAGYGVNASGRASTGFGYESLSVGDWSFSAGYRANASCATGVALGDQTYVDDCTEGGVSIGSKTVAIGEFAPVAIGFRTYANGGGTAAFGYQANATQYYSFVFGANLENNMNESFWVGWDGAPKLIVNQSGVAFMGELMPDGVVCGSGQVVKSDGDGTWSCQDDADTGGSGSYTLSDYGWYGLNGNITSNASVNNGNVHITGNLSQGTSGYIGQGIGVALGGDNVASGSNSVVLGGTDNTAAGDRAFL
;
A
#
# COMPACT_ATOMS: atom_id res chain seq x y z
N MET A 1 29.62 -13.77 6.25
CA MET A 1 29.78 -13.09 4.95
C MET A 1 29.58 -11.60 5.15
N HIS A 2 30.55 -10.95 5.79
CA HIS A 2 30.65 -9.51 6.00
C HIS A 2 32.10 -9.25 6.42
N VAL A 3 32.63 -8.08 6.05
CA VAL A 3 33.97 -7.55 6.41
C VAL A 3 35.16 -8.00 5.54
N ILE A 4 35.14 -7.72 4.22
CA ILE A 4 36.39 -7.59 3.41
C ILE A 4 36.40 -6.33 2.48
N GLY A 5 35.35 -5.49 2.47
CA GLY A 5 35.20 -4.41 1.47
C GLY A 5 35.82 -3.04 1.77
N ARG A 6 36.45 -2.80 2.93
CA ARG A 6 36.83 -1.42 3.35
C ARG A 6 38.33 -1.08 3.35
N ARG A 7 39.24 -2.04 3.16
CA ARG A 7 40.70 -1.77 3.22
C ARG A 7 41.35 -1.50 1.86
N TYR A 8 40.69 -1.82 0.76
CA TYR A 8 41.25 -1.57 -0.59
C TYR A 8 40.80 -0.24 -1.20
N LEU A 9 39.64 0.31 -0.80
CA LEU A 9 39.14 1.59 -1.34
C LEU A 9 39.97 2.80 -0.87
N LEU A 10 40.48 2.77 0.38
CA LEU A 10 41.33 3.83 0.92
C LEU A 10 42.74 3.83 0.34
N ALA A 11 43.28 2.66 -0.02
CA ALA A 11 44.58 2.58 -0.70
C ALA A 11 44.49 3.07 -2.16
N SER A 12 43.34 2.88 -2.83
CA SER A 12 43.08 3.40 -4.17
C SER A 12 42.90 4.91 -4.21
N LEU A 13 42.26 5.50 -3.18
CA LEU A 13 42.05 6.94 -3.07
C LEU A 13 43.33 7.73 -2.74
N VAL A 14 44.27 7.13 -1.99
CA VAL A 14 45.55 7.76 -1.66
C VAL A 14 46.52 7.74 -2.85
N LEU A 15 46.42 6.75 -3.76
CA LEU A 15 47.23 6.71 -4.98
C LEU A 15 46.76 7.70 -6.06
N ILE A 16 45.48 8.11 -6.03
CA ILE A 16 44.93 9.15 -6.92
C ILE A 16 45.27 10.56 -6.41
N PHE A 17 45.52 10.73 -5.10
CA PHE A 17 45.96 12.02 -4.53
C PHE A 17 47.47 12.28 -4.63
N LEU A 18 48.29 11.26 -4.88
CA LEU A 18 49.75 11.39 -4.99
C LEU A 18 50.27 11.46 -6.44
N LEU A 19 49.38 11.45 -7.43
CA LEU A 19 49.71 11.72 -8.83
C LEU A 19 49.16 13.09 -9.25
N GLN A 20 49.42 14.14 -8.45
CA GLN A 20 49.47 15.50 -8.99
C GLN A 20 50.70 15.59 -9.89
N CYS A 21 50.51 15.11 -11.12
CA CYS A 21 51.35 15.45 -12.24
C CYS A 21 51.30 16.97 -12.35
N VAL A 22 52.44 17.62 -12.08
CA VAL A 22 52.68 19.00 -12.47
C VAL A 22 52.69 19.01 -14.00
N LEU A 23 51.51 19.08 -14.59
CA LEU A 23 51.32 19.54 -15.95
C LEU A 23 51.11 21.05 -15.84
N SER A 24 52.23 21.75 -15.74
CA SER A 24 52.33 23.14 -16.17
C SER A 24 52.12 23.14 -17.69
N LEU A 25 50.86 23.16 -18.12
CA LEU A 25 50.56 23.67 -19.45
C LEU A 25 50.68 25.19 -19.34
N GLU A 26 51.83 25.73 -19.73
CA GLU A 26 51.89 27.10 -20.25
C GLU A 26 51.00 27.11 -21.49
N VAL A 27 49.73 27.44 -21.32
CA VAL A 27 48.89 27.85 -22.43
C VAL A 27 49.08 29.35 -22.55
N PRO A 28 49.71 29.86 -23.62
CA PRO A 28 49.70 31.28 -23.91
C PRO A 28 48.23 31.68 -24.03
N THR A 29 47.74 32.48 -23.09
CA THR A 29 46.37 32.98 -23.15
C THR A 29 46.39 34.23 -24.01
N TYR A 30 45.90 34.14 -25.24
CA TYR A 30 45.62 35.32 -26.04
C TYR A 30 44.28 35.90 -25.62
N ILE A 31 44.23 37.21 -25.37
CA ILE A 31 42.97 37.93 -25.16
C ILE A 31 42.72 38.78 -26.39
N SER A 32 41.61 38.53 -27.09
CA SER A 32 41.12 39.45 -28.10
C SER A 32 40.37 40.58 -27.39
N PHE A 33 40.87 41.79 -27.54
CA PHE A 33 40.34 43.01 -26.98
C PHE A 33 39.92 43.93 -28.11
N GLN A 34 38.61 44.05 -28.29
CA GLN A 34 37.99 44.74 -29.42
C GLN A 34 37.04 45.81 -28.92
N GLY A 35 36.91 46.90 -29.66
CA GLY A 35 36.00 47.98 -29.30
C GLY A 35 35.95 49.09 -30.34
N LYS A 36 35.25 50.17 -30.00
CA LYS A 36 35.17 51.38 -30.83
C LYS A 36 35.34 52.61 -29.95
N PHE A 37 36.23 53.51 -30.34
CA PHE A 37 36.37 54.84 -29.77
C PHE A 37 35.55 55.84 -30.60
N ALA A 38 34.56 56.47 -29.97
CA ALA A 38 33.76 57.51 -30.59
C ALA A 38 33.29 58.53 -29.55
N ASN A 39 33.05 59.75 -30.01
CA ASN A 39 32.49 60.80 -29.17
C ASN A 39 31.06 60.41 -28.78
N HIS A 40 30.79 60.32 -27.47
CA HIS A 40 29.47 59.93 -26.97
C HIS A 40 28.33 60.87 -27.43
N THR A 41 28.61 62.14 -27.69
CA THR A 41 27.59 63.14 -28.05
C THR A 41 27.39 63.26 -29.57
N SER A 42 28.46 63.28 -30.37
CA SER A 42 28.36 63.41 -31.83
C SER A 42 28.35 62.07 -32.58
N GLY A 43 28.77 60.97 -31.94
CA GLY A 43 28.96 59.67 -32.56
C GLY A 43 30.14 59.60 -33.53
N GLU A 44 30.91 60.68 -33.66
CA GLU A 44 32.10 60.76 -34.53
C GLU A 44 33.19 59.84 -33.99
N ALA A 45 33.80 59.08 -34.90
CA ALA A 45 34.89 58.16 -34.58
C ALA A 45 36.18 58.92 -34.28
N TYR A 46 36.94 58.42 -33.30
CA TYR A 46 38.31 58.88 -33.05
C TYR A 46 39.29 58.05 -33.88
N ASP A 47 40.10 58.73 -34.68
CA ASP A 47 41.15 58.14 -35.52
C ASP A 47 42.19 59.23 -35.89
N PRO A 48 43.49 59.06 -35.58
CA PRO A 48 44.12 57.90 -34.95
C PRO A 48 43.95 57.87 -33.43
N VAL A 49 43.98 56.69 -32.83
CA VAL A 49 44.03 56.49 -31.37
C VAL A 49 45.20 55.59 -31.02
N SER A 50 45.94 55.93 -29.95
CA SER A 50 46.97 55.07 -29.39
C SER A 50 46.63 54.70 -27.95
N VAL A 51 46.94 53.48 -27.54
CA VAL A 51 46.59 52.98 -26.20
C VAL A 51 47.79 52.37 -25.49
N ARG A 52 47.81 52.47 -24.16
CA ARG A 52 48.75 51.76 -23.30
C ARG A 52 47.95 50.91 -22.30
N ILE A 53 48.23 49.61 -22.30
CA ILE A 53 47.46 48.62 -21.54
C ILE A 53 48.34 48.00 -20.47
N ASN A 54 47.81 47.96 -19.24
CA ASN A 54 48.41 47.28 -18.11
C ASN A 54 47.36 46.38 -17.46
N ILE A 55 47.75 45.20 -17.02
CA ILE A 55 46.92 44.32 -16.20
C ILE A 55 47.55 44.26 -14.82
N THR A 56 46.78 44.59 -13.81
CA THR A 56 47.20 44.67 -12.41
C THR A 56 46.45 43.64 -11.57
N ASN A 57 46.89 43.46 -10.33
CA ASN A 57 46.14 42.71 -9.34
C ASN A 57 44.89 43.51 -8.93
N GLU A 58 43.71 42.88 -8.89
CA GLU A 58 42.45 43.51 -8.46
C GLU A 58 42.57 44.17 -7.06
N SER A 59 43.43 43.63 -6.19
CA SER A 59 43.62 44.15 -4.84
C SER A 59 44.61 45.32 -4.74
N SER A 60 45.39 45.62 -5.78
CA SER A 60 46.40 46.69 -5.78
C SER A 60 46.82 47.09 -7.21
N LEU A 61 46.46 48.31 -7.64
CA LEU A 61 46.85 48.87 -8.94
C LEU A 61 48.37 49.03 -9.11
N ASP A 62 49.12 49.15 -8.02
CA ASP A 62 50.58 49.27 -8.06
C ASP A 62 51.26 47.94 -8.42
N GLN A 63 50.54 46.82 -8.31
CA GLN A 63 51.06 45.49 -8.66
C GLN A 63 50.69 45.15 -10.10
N VAL A 64 51.54 45.56 -11.04
CA VAL A 64 51.39 45.23 -12.46
C VAL A 64 51.79 43.77 -12.70
N MET A 65 50.85 42.99 -13.22
CA MET A 65 50.99 41.58 -13.58
C MET A 65 51.39 41.40 -15.05
N TRP A 66 51.00 42.34 -15.92
CA TRP A 66 51.39 42.39 -17.34
C TRP A 66 51.31 43.84 -17.86
N GLY A 67 52.25 44.28 -18.69
CA GLY A 67 52.38 45.69 -19.12
C GLY A 67 53.26 46.56 -18.21
N PRO A 68 53.35 47.89 -18.46
CA PRO A 68 52.69 48.61 -19.53
C PRO A 68 53.17 48.24 -20.93
N HIS A 69 52.21 48.05 -21.84
CA HIS A 69 52.49 47.84 -23.26
C HIS A 69 51.71 48.83 -24.11
N THR A 70 52.41 49.52 -25.00
CA THR A 70 51.86 50.54 -25.88
C THR A 70 51.54 49.96 -27.25
N PHE A 71 50.36 50.29 -27.75
CA PHE A 71 49.87 49.98 -29.07
C PHE A 71 49.52 51.31 -29.74
N ASN A 72 50.27 51.66 -30.77
CA ASN A 72 50.11 52.93 -31.48
C ASN A 72 49.18 52.74 -32.67
N ASP A 73 48.35 53.76 -32.95
CA ASP A 73 47.50 53.82 -34.14
C ASP A 73 46.60 52.56 -34.30
N VAL A 74 45.80 52.29 -33.26
CA VAL A 74 45.06 51.03 -33.10
C VAL A 74 43.68 51.03 -33.76
N THR A 75 43.19 52.20 -34.17
CA THR A 75 41.87 52.38 -34.75
C THR A 75 41.90 52.40 -36.27
N ASP A 76 40.78 52.08 -36.90
CA ASP A 76 40.52 52.44 -38.29
C ASP A 76 39.77 53.78 -38.41
N SER A 77 39.49 54.19 -39.65
CA SER A 77 38.70 55.41 -39.95
C SER A 77 37.27 55.43 -39.38
N GLN A 78 36.80 54.33 -38.78
CA GLN A 78 35.52 54.22 -38.08
C GLN A 78 35.68 54.14 -36.57
N GLY A 79 36.92 54.32 -36.06
CA GLY A 79 37.28 54.30 -34.65
C GLY A 79 37.30 52.91 -34.05
N VAL A 80 37.24 51.86 -34.88
CA VAL A 80 37.18 50.47 -34.42
C VAL A 80 38.60 49.94 -34.24
N PHE A 81 38.84 49.23 -33.14
CA PHE A 81 40.12 48.57 -32.86
C PHE A 81 39.93 47.08 -32.57
N ASP A 82 40.96 46.30 -32.88
CA ASP A 82 41.08 44.88 -32.56
C ASP A 82 42.52 44.56 -32.15
N LEU A 83 42.73 44.32 -30.86
CA LEU A 83 44.02 44.05 -30.27
C LEU A 83 44.07 42.62 -29.73
N VAL A 84 45.10 41.88 -30.12
CA VAL A 84 45.37 40.55 -29.55
C VAL A 84 46.45 40.68 -28.49
N LEU A 85 46.05 40.80 -27.23
CA LEU A 85 46.97 40.82 -26.09
C LEU A 85 47.59 39.43 -25.92
N GLY A 86 48.85 39.37 -25.50
CA GLY A 86 49.61 38.11 -25.48
C GLY A 86 50.38 37.81 -26.77
N SER A 87 50.04 38.46 -27.90
CA SER A 87 50.64 38.17 -29.23
C SER A 87 52.10 38.62 -29.35
N SER A 88 52.42 39.79 -28.82
CA SER A 88 53.78 40.37 -28.83
C SER A 88 54.52 40.22 -27.51
N ASN A 89 53.79 40.17 -26.39
CA ASN A 89 54.31 40.02 -25.03
C ASN A 89 53.48 38.94 -24.34
N GLU A 90 54.12 37.84 -23.94
CA GLU A 90 53.43 36.68 -23.37
C GLU A 90 52.60 37.05 -22.13
N LEU A 91 51.36 36.58 -22.11
CA LEU A 91 50.40 36.87 -21.04
C LEU A 91 50.43 35.73 -20.00
N ASN A 92 51.33 35.85 -19.02
CA ASN A 92 51.51 34.85 -17.96
C ASN A 92 50.64 35.14 -16.72
N LEU A 93 49.32 35.18 -16.92
CA LEU A 93 48.36 35.32 -15.82
C LEU A 93 48.08 33.96 -15.17
N THR A 94 47.93 33.95 -13.84
CA THR A 94 47.64 32.74 -13.07
C THR A 94 46.14 32.42 -13.16
N PRO A 95 45.74 31.24 -13.65
CA PRO A 95 44.34 30.86 -13.69
C PRO A 95 43.68 30.87 -12.30
N GLY A 96 42.44 31.34 -12.23
CA GLY A 96 41.65 31.39 -10.99
C GLY A 96 41.89 32.63 -10.12
N TRP A 97 42.77 33.54 -10.52
CA TRP A 97 42.93 34.86 -9.90
C TRP A 97 42.15 35.92 -10.69
N GLN A 98 41.66 36.92 -9.98
CA GLN A 98 41.01 38.08 -10.57
C GLN A 98 42.07 39.17 -10.85
N TYR A 99 42.01 39.75 -12.04
CA TYR A 99 42.91 40.78 -12.52
C TYR A 99 42.12 41.99 -13.00
N GLN A 100 42.74 43.16 -12.95
CA GLN A 100 42.15 44.41 -13.41
C GLN A 100 42.90 44.90 -14.65
N LEU A 101 42.18 45.28 -15.69
CA LEU A 101 42.76 45.89 -16.90
C LEU A 101 42.65 47.41 -16.76
N VAL A 102 43.79 48.08 -16.84
CA VAL A 102 43.92 49.53 -16.87
C VAL A 102 44.28 49.95 -18.30
N LEU A 103 43.49 50.84 -18.88
CA LEU A 103 43.62 51.28 -20.27
C LEU A 103 43.84 52.78 -20.32
N ASP A 104 45.06 53.18 -20.63
CA ASP A 104 45.40 54.56 -20.96
C ASP A 104 45.15 54.81 -22.45
N VAL A 105 44.42 55.86 -22.80
CA VAL A 105 44.06 56.23 -24.17
C VAL A 105 44.58 57.63 -24.49
N ASP A 106 45.39 57.73 -25.54
CA ASP A 106 45.85 58.99 -26.16
C ASP A 106 45.00 59.18 -27.43
N LEU A 107 44.02 60.09 -27.36
CA LEU A 107 43.07 60.35 -28.43
C LEU A 107 43.74 61.25 -29.47
N ASP A 108 43.35 61.09 -30.73
CA ASP A 108 43.82 61.91 -31.85
C ASP A 108 45.35 61.86 -32.10
N ALA A 109 46.03 60.81 -31.58
CA ALA A 109 47.47 60.62 -31.72
C ALA A 109 47.83 59.24 -32.29
N ALA A 110 48.64 59.25 -33.36
CA ALA A 110 49.22 58.05 -33.97
C ALA A 110 50.41 57.46 -33.18
N SER A 111 50.86 58.13 -32.11
CA SER A 111 51.89 57.62 -31.22
C SER A 111 51.62 58.06 -29.78
N PHE A 112 51.54 57.11 -28.87
CA PHE A 112 51.25 57.37 -27.47
C PHE A 112 52.33 58.25 -26.83
N SER A 113 51.91 59.38 -26.26
CA SER A 113 52.76 60.34 -25.57
C SER A 113 52.34 60.55 -24.12
N ALA A 114 51.04 60.75 -23.89
CA ALA A 114 50.41 60.87 -22.58
C ALA A 114 48.93 60.44 -22.69
N PRO A 115 48.33 59.85 -21.64
CA PRO A 115 46.91 59.55 -21.67
C PRO A 115 46.08 60.84 -21.64
N ASP A 116 45.11 60.94 -22.54
CA ASP A 116 44.01 61.90 -22.41
C ASP A 116 42.94 61.37 -21.44
N ILE A 117 42.72 60.05 -21.45
CA ILE A 117 41.75 59.34 -20.62
C ILE A 117 42.39 58.04 -20.13
N THR A 118 42.14 57.67 -18.88
CA THR A 118 42.53 56.38 -18.32
C THR A 118 41.30 55.68 -17.78
N PHE A 119 41.06 54.44 -18.20
CA PHE A 119 39.98 53.60 -17.70
C PHE A 119 40.51 52.57 -16.69
N GLY A 120 39.72 52.30 -15.65
CA GLY A 120 40.04 51.28 -14.65
C GLY A 120 41.11 51.69 -13.63
N ASP A 121 41.33 52.99 -13.43
CA ASP A 121 42.28 53.57 -12.46
C ASP A 121 41.65 53.87 -11.08
N LEU A 122 40.41 53.42 -10.85
CA LEU A 122 39.59 53.67 -9.66
C LEU A 122 39.13 55.13 -9.49
N ASP A 123 39.36 56.00 -10.48
CA ASP A 123 38.77 57.34 -10.55
C ASP A 123 37.62 57.36 -11.59
N PRO A 124 36.34 57.35 -11.16
CA PRO A 124 35.21 57.29 -12.08
C PRO A 124 34.99 58.60 -12.87
N SER A 125 35.81 59.64 -12.68
CA SER A 125 35.64 60.93 -13.34
C SER A 125 36.13 60.92 -14.80
N GLY A 126 35.22 60.58 -15.72
CA GLY A 126 35.48 60.59 -17.17
C GLY A 126 35.20 59.26 -17.88
N ASP A 127 34.98 58.20 -17.11
CA ASP A 127 34.74 56.84 -17.59
C ASP A 127 33.31 56.64 -18.14
N ASN A 128 33.09 57.05 -19.39
CA ASN A 128 31.84 56.79 -20.12
C ASN A 128 32.02 55.64 -21.11
N ILE A 129 31.80 54.40 -20.66
CA ILE A 129 31.86 53.21 -21.52
C ILE A 129 30.46 52.92 -22.08
N LEU A 130 30.25 53.16 -23.38
CA LEU A 130 29.04 52.78 -24.08
C LEU A 130 29.22 51.39 -24.73
N VAL A 131 28.65 50.35 -24.12
CA VAL A 131 28.70 48.98 -24.66
C VAL A 131 27.63 48.82 -25.76
N THR A 132 27.99 49.07 -27.02
CA THR A 132 27.10 48.79 -28.17
C THR A 132 27.54 47.51 -28.89
N GLY A 133 27.02 46.38 -28.43
CA GLY A 133 27.31 45.06 -28.99
C GLY A 133 26.99 43.99 -27.96
N ALA A 134 26.79 42.74 -28.39
CA ALA A 134 26.46 41.61 -27.52
C ALA A 134 27.62 41.27 -26.55
N GLY A 135 27.84 42.13 -25.56
CA GLY A 135 28.58 41.89 -24.33
C GLY A 135 27.69 41.20 -23.28
N PRO A 136 28.24 40.89 -22.10
CA PRO A 136 27.86 39.74 -21.28
C PRO A 136 26.40 39.76 -20.85
N ARG A 137 25.85 38.55 -20.64
CA ARG A 137 24.41 38.31 -20.42
C ARG A 137 23.86 38.91 -19.12
N ASP A 138 24.70 39.52 -18.29
CA ASP A 138 24.29 40.15 -17.04
C ASP A 138 25.23 41.32 -16.69
N ALA A 139 24.65 42.39 -16.12
CA ALA A 139 25.33 43.61 -15.71
C ALA A 139 26.29 43.38 -14.51
N SER A 140 26.23 42.20 -13.88
CA SER A 140 27.11 41.81 -12.78
C SER A 140 28.57 41.58 -13.18
N GLU A 141 28.88 41.42 -14.48
CA GLU A 141 30.27 41.33 -14.99
C GLU A 141 30.94 42.70 -15.27
N LEU A 142 30.20 43.81 -15.20
CA LEU A 142 30.75 45.17 -15.37
C LEU A 142 30.77 46.00 -14.07
N LEU A 143 30.19 45.48 -12.99
CA LEU A 143 29.90 46.24 -11.77
C LEU A 143 30.75 45.78 -10.58
N ARG A 144 32.07 45.86 -10.68
CA ARG A 144 32.93 45.83 -9.48
C ARG A 144 34.19 46.70 -9.59
N ARG A 145 34.07 47.96 -10.03
CA ARG A 145 34.73 49.09 -9.32
C ARG A 145 34.60 50.48 -9.90
N ASP A 146 34.11 50.67 -11.12
CA ASP A 146 33.85 52.02 -11.61
C ASP A 146 32.36 52.34 -11.48
N ASN A 147 32.08 53.41 -10.76
CA ASN A 147 30.74 53.89 -10.46
C ASN A 147 30.17 54.57 -11.73
N ILE A 148 29.97 53.79 -12.80
CA ILE A 148 29.44 54.24 -14.08
C ILE A 148 28.02 54.75 -13.85
N THR A 149 27.89 56.07 -13.81
CA THR A 149 26.62 56.77 -13.66
C THR A 149 26.05 57.04 -15.05
N THR A 150 25.22 56.12 -15.55
CA THR A 150 23.94 56.38 -16.26
C THR A 150 23.48 55.17 -17.11
N VAL A 151 22.86 54.20 -16.44
CA VAL A 151 21.83 53.31 -17.05
C VAL A 151 20.63 53.24 -16.09
N GLU A 152 20.24 54.37 -15.50
CA GLU A 152 19.21 54.40 -14.43
C GLU A 152 18.00 55.30 -14.75
N ASP A 153 17.69 55.58 -16.02
CA ASP A 153 16.52 56.40 -16.38
C ASP A 153 15.42 55.69 -17.18
N ALA A 154 15.38 54.35 -17.18
CA ALA A 154 14.25 53.63 -17.77
C ALA A 154 13.99 52.25 -17.13
N LEU A 155 13.57 52.20 -15.86
CA LEU A 155 12.44 51.39 -15.35
C LEU A 155 12.37 51.49 -13.81
N ASP A 156 11.15 51.75 -13.32
CA ASP A 156 10.69 51.63 -11.92
C ASP A 156 11.13 52.68 -10.89
N SER A 157 10.61 53.89 -11.10
CA SER A 157 10.10 54.69 -9.99
C SER A 157 8.92 53.98 -9.29
N ALA A 158 9.21 53.10 -8.34
CA ALA A 158 8.28 52.69 -7.30
C ALA A 158 9.02 52.39 -5.99
N GLY A 159 9.04 53.38 -5.10
CA GLY A 159 8.95 53.22 -3.66
C GLY A 159 9.97 52.33 -2.96
N GLY A 160 10.95 52.95 -2.30
CA GLY A 160 11.85 52.26 -1.40
C GLY A 160 11.15 51.53 -0.24
N GLY A 161 11.81 50.47 0.24
CA GLY A 161 11.63 49.93 1.59
C GLY A 161 11.31 48.44 1.66
N GLY A 162 12.35 47.61 1.76
CA GLY A 162 12.28 46.29 2.40
C GLY A 162 12.03 45.08 1.48
N ALA A 163 12.90 44.08 1.62
CA ALA A 163 12.85 42.72 1.07
C ALA A 163 12.49 42.60 -0.43
N GLY A 164 13.51 42.32 -1.25
CA GLY A 164 13.43 42.26 -2.71
C GLY A 164 12.27 41.42 -3.24
N TYR A 165 11.40 42.10 -3.99
CA TYR A 165 10.39 41.53 -4.88
C TYR A 165 10.91 41.58 -6.31
N TRP A 166 10.80 40.48 -7.05
CA TRP A 166 10.95 40.48 -8.51
C TRP A 166 9.57 40.28 -9.15
N VAL A 167 9.14 41.20 -10.00
CA VAL A 167 7.92 41.06 -10.82
C VAL A 167 8.35 40.82 -12.25
N LEU A 168 8.17 39.59 -12.74
CA LEU A 168 8.28 39.29 -14.17
C LEU A 168 6.99 39.74 -14.86
N LYS A 169 7.06 40.76 -15.70
CA LYS A 169 5.96 41.12 -16.62
C LYS A 169 6.19 40.44 -17.96
N ASP A 170 5.37 39.42 -18.23
CA ASP A 170 5.22 38.74 -19.53
C ASP A 170 6.45 37.98 -20.04
N GLY A 171 6.69 36.79 -19.49
CA GLY A 171 7.66 35.82 -20.01
C GLY A 171 7.40 34.40 -19.50
N ASN A 172 7.61 33.38 -20.34
CA ASN A 172 7.54 31.98 -19.94
C ASN A 172 8.79 31.62 -19.11
N ILE A 173 8.65 31.04 -17.93
CA ILE A 173 9.80 30.65 -17.09
C ILE A 173 10.41 29.36 -17.65
N THR A 174 11.61 29.44 -18.25
CA THR A 174 12.38 28.30 -18.74
C THR A 174 13.67 28.05 -17.95
N SER A 175 13.84 28.64 -16.77
CA SER A 175 15.02 28.39 -15.91
C SER A 175 14.71 27.43 -14.75
N ASN A 176 15.68 26.56 -14.48
CA ASN A 176 15.63 25.45 -13.52
C ASN A 176 16.39 25.81 -12.22
N GLU A 177 16.15 27.00 -11.68
CA GLU A 177 16.83 27.55 -10.50
C GLU A 177 15.91 27.48 -9.27
N SER A 178 16.40 26.93 -8.16
CA SER A 178 15.70 26.87 -6.88
C SER A 178 15.89 28.17 -6.09
N ILE A 179 14.82 28.94 -5.88
CA ILE A 179 14.83 30.14 -5.04
C ILE A 179 14.84 29.71 -3.57
N TYR A 180 15.96 29.94 -2.87
CA TYR A 180 16.06 29.75 -1.42
C TYR A 180 15.70 31.08 -0.73
N ASN A 181 14.74 31.05 0.21
CA ASN A 181 14.26 32.19 1.01
C ASN A 181 13.51 33.32 0.27
N GLY A 182 12.84 33.03 -0.85
CA GLY A 182 11.90 33.96 -1.49
C GLY A 182 10.67 33.24 -2.03
N ASP A 183 9.50 33.88 -2.00
CA ASP A 183 8.29 33.37 -2.65
C ASP A 183 8.43 33.46 -4.18
N VAL A 184 8.18 32.35 -4.87
CA VAL A 184 8.19 32.31 -6.34
C VAL A 184 6.85 32.81 -6.85
N HIS A 185 6.79 34.08 -7.29
CA HIS A 185 5.62 34.65 -7.95
C HIS A 185 5.79 34.57 -9.48
N VAL A 186 4.93 33.79 -10.14
CA VAL A 186 4.88 33.67 -11.61
C VAL A 186 3.74 34.55 -12.13
N GLU A 187 4.06 35.73 -12.68
CA GLU A 187 3.07 36.58 -13.36
C GLU A 187 3.20 36.49 -14.89
N GLY A 188 2.36 35.63 -15.45
CA GLY A 188 2.11 35.40 -16.87
C GLY A 188 0.99 34.35 -16.94
N ARG A 189 0.07 34.44 -17.91
CA ARG A 189 -1.13 33.57 -17.91
C ARG A 189 -0.77 32.07 -17.91
N LEU A 190 -0.91 31.45 -16.74
CA LEU A 190 -1.01 29.99 -16.57
C LEU A 190 -2.27 29.54 -15.80
N SER A 191 -3.16 30.46 -15.39
CA SER A 191 -4.59 30.19 -15.11
C SER A 191 -5.37 31.48 -14.78
N SER A 192 -6.69 31.45 -14.97
CA SER A 192 -7.62 32.40 -14.35
C SER A 192 -7.94 31.94 -12.93
N GLY A 193 -7.60 32.74 -11.91
CA GLY A 193 -7.77 32.46 -10.49
C GLY A 193 -6.41 32.27 -9.80
N THR A 194 -5.99 33.22 -8.97
CA THR A 194 -4.63 33.26 -8.39
C THR A 194 -4.40 32.10 -7.43
N SER A 195 -3.49 31.18 -7.77
CA SER A 195 -2.97 30.19 -6.82
C SER A 195 -2.07 30.86 -5.78
N GLN A 196 -2.03 30.35 -4.55
CA GLN A 196 -1.31 30.93 -3.41
C GLN A 196 -0.40 29.88 -2.76
N ALA A 197 0.86 30.25 -2.52
CA ALA A 197 1.83 29.48 -1.74
C ALA A 197 2.25 30.35 -0.54
N LEU A 198 1.82 30.01 0.67
CA LEU A 198 1.84 30.92 1.82
C LEU A 198 3.06 30.78 2.74
N ASN A 199 3.90 29.76 2.54
CA ASN A 199 4.99 29.41 3.45
C ASN A 199 6.23 28.90 2.72
N THR A 200 7.37 28.85 3.43
CA THR A 200 8.66 28.42 2.86
C THR A 200 8.58 27.01 2.25
N TYR A 201 9.23 26.84 1.09
CA TYR A 201 9.30 25.60 0.32
C TYR A 201 7.95 25.06 -0.18
N SER A 202 6.91 25.89 -0.19
CA SER A 202 5.61 25.52 -0.74
C SER A 202 5.49 25.88 -2.24
N VAL A 203 4.72 25.11 -3.00
CA VAL A 203 4.56 25.25 -4.45
C VAL A 203 3.07 25.15 -4.82
N ALA A 204 2.57 26.14 -5.56
CA ALA A 204 1.20 26.16 -6.07
C ALA A 204 1.15 26.43 -7.58
N LEU A 205 0.70 25.44 -8.36
CA LEU A 205 0.67 25.46 -9.84
C LEU A 205 -0.75 25.35 -10.36
N GLY A 206 -1.10 26.00 -11.47
CA GLY A 206 -2.47 25.97 -12.03
C GLY A 206 -3.35 27.09 -11.47
N GLY A 207 -4.66 26.86 -11.31
CA GLY A 207 -5.62 27.94 -10.98
C GLY A 207 -6.37 27.79 -9.66
N GLY A 208 -6.38 28.85 -8.87
CA GLY A 208 -7.12 28.93 -7.61
C GLY A 208 -6.67 27.95 -6.56
N ASN A 209 -5.42 27.45 -6.63
CA ASN A 209 -4.91 26.49 -5.66
C ASN A 209 -4.34 27.17 -4.41
N LEU A 210 -4.29 26.46 -3.28
CA LEU A 210 -3.78 26.97 -2.01
C LEU A 210 -2.79 25.98 -1.37
N ALA A 211 -1.51 26.27 -1.43
CA ALA A 211 -0.49 25.66 -0.59
C ALA A 211 -0.37 26.47 0.71
N ALA A 212 -1.11 26.03 1.75
CA ALA A 212 -1.36 26.82 2.95
C ALA A 212 -0.22 26.80 3.98
N ASN A 213 0.65 25.79 3.96
CA ASN A 213 1.71 25.60 4.96
C ASN A 213 3.04 25.16 4.33
N GLY A 214 4.11 25.14 5.15
CA GLY A 214 5.47 24.83 4.68
C GLY A 214 5.56 23.46 4.02
N TYR A 215 6.41 23.37 2.99
CA TYR A 215 6.66 22.13 2.21
C TYR A 215 5.43 21.53 1.49
N ALA A 216 4.35 22.29 1.33
CA ALA A 216 3.16 21.84 0.62
C ALA A 216 3.34 21.90 -0.91
N PHE A 217 2.83 20.91 -1.64
CA PHE A 217 2.76 20.94 -3.12
C PHE A 217 1.30 20.87 -3.59
N VAL A 218 0.88 21.76 -4.46
CA VAL A 218 -0.48 21.73 -5.03
C VAL A 218 -0.46 22.08 -6.51
N ALA A 219 -1.14 21.28 -7.34
CA ALA A 219 -1.35 21.54 -8.75
C ALA A 219 -2.82 21.37 -9.14
N GLY A 220 -3.24 21.83 -10.33
CA GLY A 220 -4.60 21.63 -10.87
C GLY A 220 -5.50 22.86 -10.80
N PHE A 221 -6.79 22.68 -10.48
CA PHE A 221 -7.74 23.78 -10.30
C PHE A 221 -8.46 23.70 -8.94
N ARG A 222 -8.43 24.76 -8.16
CA ARG A 222 -9.14 24.91 -6.87
C ARG A 222 -8.79 23.88 -5.79
N ASN A 223 -7.56 23.40 -5.77
CA ASN A 223 -7.07 22.42 -4.80
C ASN A 223 -6.38 23.09 -3.60
N ARG A 224 -6.29 22.40 -2.45
CA ARG A 224 -5.58 22.86 -1.25
C ARG A 224 -4.66 21.77 -0.70
N ALA A 225 -3.45 22.16 -0.28
CA ALA A 225 -2.50 21.34 0.44
C ALA A 225 -1.99 22.08 1.70
N ASP A 226 -1.94 21.41 2.85
CA ASP A 226 -1.34 21.89 4.11
C ASP A 226 0.06 21.31 4.37
N ILE A 227 0.57 21.36 5.61
CA ILE A 227 1.97 21.10 5.96
C ILE A 227 2.46 19.72 5.48
N TYR A 228 3.57 19.71 4.73
CA TYR A 228 4.16 18.50 4.12
C TYR A 228 3.21 17.68 3.23
N SER A 229 2.05 18.22 2.87
CA SER A 229 1.06 17.49 2.07
C SER A 229 1.21 17.80 0.58
N SER A 230 0.64 16.93 -0.25
CA SER A 230 0.71 17.07 -1.70
C SER A 230 -0.62 16.78 -2.37
N VAL A 231 -1.02 17.65 -3.30
CA VAL A 231 -2.08 17.39 -4.27
C VAL A 231 -1.50 17.50 -5.67
N THR A 232 -1.44 16.40 -6.41
CA THR A 232 -0.72 16.38 -7.70
C THR A 232 -1.52 16.90 -8.88
N GLY A 233 -2.82 17.17 -8.73
CA GLY A 233 -3.67 17.70 -9.79
C GLY A 233 -5.16 17.60 -9.47
N GLY A 234 -6.00 17.68 -10.51
CA GLY A 234 -7.45 17.52 -10.37
C GLY A 234 -8.20 18.82 -10.06
N TYR A 235 -9.45 18.68 -9.63
CA TYR A 235 -10.36 19.78 -9.31
C TYR A 235 -10.88 19.66 -7.87
N ASP A 236 -10.79 20.74 -7.09
CA ASP A 236 -11.46 20.86 -5.79
C ASP A 236 -11.04 19.87 -4.70
N ASN A 237 -9.79 19.41 -4.70
CA ASN A 237 -9.28 18.47 -3.70
C ASN A 237 -8.65 19.20 -2.50
N GLU A 238 -8.79 18.65 -1.30
CA GLU A 238 -8.28 19.23 -0.06
C GLU A 238 -7.43 18.24 0.75
N ALA A 239 -6.11 18.37 0.70
CA ALA A 239 -5.16 17.64 1.55
C ALA A 239 -4.81 18.47 2.79
N ARG A 240 -5.64 18.42 3.84
CA ARG A 240 -5.49 19.23 5.07
C ARG A 240 -4.71 18.52 6.17
N GLY A 241 -4.63 17.19 6.15
CA GLY A 241 -3.87 16.40 7.12
C GLY A 241 -2.36 16.61 6.97
N GLY A 242 -1.62 16.63 8.07
CA GLY A 242 -0.16 16.73 8.00
C GLY A 242 0.45 15.54 7.26
N VAL A 243 1.36 15.78 6.32
CA VAL A 243 1.99 14.71 5.51
C VAL A 243 0.96 13.90 4.70
N SER A 244 -0.18 14.50 4.36
CA SER A 244 -1.23 13.83 3.56
C SER A 244 -0.96 13.90 2.05
N PHE A 245 -1.63 13.04 1.29
CA PHE A 245 -1.48 12.97 -0.16
C PHE A 245 -2.81 12.81 -0.89
N ILE A 246 -3.01 13.58 -1.97
CA ILE A 246 -4.07 13.35 -2.94
C ILE A 246 -3.48 13.28 -4.36
N GLY A 247 -3.63 12.13 -5.03
CA GLY A 247 -3.07 11.93 -6.38
C GLY A 247 -3.80 12.71 -7.50
N GLY A 248 -5.02 13.16 -7.25
CA GLY A 248 -5.82 13.98 -8.16
C GLY A 248 -7.30 13.64 -8.06
N GLY A 249 -8.04 13.82 -9.15
CA GLY A 249 -9.49 13.57 -9.19
C GLY A 249 -10.33 14.80 -8.86
N TRP A 250 -11.56 14.59 -8.41
CA TRP A 250 -12.53 15.64 -8.11
C TRP A 250 -13.05 15.56 -6.68
N ASP A 251 -12.98 16.66 -5.93
CA ASP A 251 -13.65 16.81 -4.62
C ASP A 251 -13.21 15.79 -3.55
N ASN A 252 -11.95 15.36 -3.58
CA ASN A 252 -11.42 14.46 -2.54
C ASN A 252 -10.93 15.27 -1.32
N ASN A 253 -11.16 14.77 -0.12
CA ASN A 253 -10.84 15.47 1.12
C ASN A 253 -10.09 14.57 2.11
N VAL A 254 -8.86 14.93 2.44
CA VAL A 254 -8.16 14.44 3.62
C VAL A 254 -8.23 15.52 4.68
N SER A 255 -9.01 15.30 5.73
CA SER A 255 -9.29 16.32 6.75
C SER A 255 -8.04 16.71 7.55
N SER A 256 -8.10 17.83 8.27
CA SER A 256 -6.99 18.30 9.12
C SER A 256 -6.63 17.37 10.29
N SER A 257 -7.52 16.44 10.65
CA SER A 257 -7.26 15.43 11.69
C SER A 257 -6.74 14.10 11.14
N ALA A 258 -6.43 14.02 9.84
CA ALA A 258 -6.02 12.80 9.15
C ALA A 258 -4.56 12.87 8.67
N SER A 259 -3.62 12.86 9.61
CA SER A 259 -2.19 12.90 9.32
C SER A 259 -1.71 11.58 8.71
N TYR A 260 -0.71 11.66 7.83
CA TYR A 260 -0.15 10.49 7.11
C TYR A 260 -1.16 9.71 6.27
N SER A 261 -2.29 10.34 5.92
CA SER A 261 -3.34 9.71 5.13
C SER A 261 -3.25 10.05 3.64
N ALA A 262 -3.78 9.17 2.80
CA ALA A 262 -3.68 9.32 1.36
C ALA A 262 -4.95 8.92 0.61
N ILE A 263 -5.26 9.67 -0.43
CA ILE A 263 -6.26 9.33 -1.44
C ILE A 263 -5.55 9.28 -2.79
N ALA A 264 -5.50 8.13 -3.46
CA ALA A 264 -4.77 8.04 -4.73
C ALA A 264 -5.47 8.80 -5.88
N GLY A 265 -6.80 8.98 -5.81
CA GLY A 265 -7.59 9.77 -6.75
C GLY A 265 -9.08 9.50 -6.62
N GLY A 266 -9.87 9.78 -7.66
CA GLY A 266 -11.30 9.48 -7.69
C GLY A 266 -12.21 10.69 -7.50
N GLU A 267 -13.46 10.45 -7.09
CA GLU A 267 -14.47 11.50 -6.87
C GLU A 267 -15.01 11.47 -5.43
N LYS A 268 -15.04 12.60 -4.72
CA LYS A 268 -15.75 12.72 -3.43
C LYS A 268 -15.32 11.71 -2.37
N ASN A 269 -14.05 11.32 -2.33
CA ASN A 269 -13.55 10.44 -1.29
C ASN A 269 -13.17 11.26 -0.05
N LEU A 270 -13.44 10.74 1.15
CA LEU A 270 -13.20 11.43 2.42
C LEU A 270 -12.35 10.58 3.36
N VAL A 271 -11.30 11.17 3.93
CA VAL A 271 -10.49 10.57 4.98
C VAL A 271 -10.40 11.51 6.18
N THR A 272 -10.89 11.08 7.35
CA THR A 272 -10.86 11.88 8.58
C THR A 272 -9.98 11.33 9.70
N SER A 273 -9.37 10.16 9.50
CA SER A 273 -8.53 9.46 10.48
C SER A 273 -7.07 9.34 10.04
N ASP A 274 -6.17 9.19 11.01
CA ASP A 274 -4.73 9.08 10.77
C ASP A 274 -4.34 7.77 10.05
N TYR A 275 -3.22 7.78 9.32
CA TYR A 275 -2.63 6.61 8.65
C TYR A 275 -3.60 5.84 7.74
N SER A 276 -4.56 6.55 7.16
CA SER A 276 -5.68 5.97 6.44
C SER A 276 -5.53 6.11 4.93
N PHE A 277 -6.14 5.21 4.17
CA PHE A 277 -5.93 5.15 2.72
C PHE A 277 -7.21 4.91 1.92
N ILE A 278 -7.41 5.67 0.85
CA ILE A 278 -8.38 5.38 -0.21
C ILE A 278 -7.67 5.25 -1.55
N GLY A 279 -7.74 4.09 -2.20
CA GLY A 279 -7.04 3.86 -3.46
C GLY A 279 -7.75 4.43 -4.70
N GLY A 280 -9.00 4.86 -4.57
CA GLY A 280 -9.75 5.54 -5.63
C GLY A 280 -11.24 5.24 -5.58
N GLY A 281 -11.93 5.40 -6.72
CA GLY A 281 -13.38 5.23 -6.80
C GLY A 281 -14.14 6.50 -6.45
N ALA A 282 -15.41 6.36 -6.07
CA ALA A 282 -16.28 7.49 -5.79
C ALA A 282 -17.03 7.37 -4.46
N GLN A 283 -17.13 8.47 -3.71
CA GLN A 283 -17.90 8.56 -2.46
C GLN A 283 -17.48 7.51 -1.40
N ASN A 284 -16.19 7.18 -1.33
CA ASN A 284 -15.69 6.30 -0.28
C ASN A 284 -15.24 7.11 0.93
N GLU A 285 -15.42 6.55 2.12
CA GLU A 285 -15.15 7.23 3.38
C GLU A 285 -14.30 6.37 4.33
N VAL A 286 -13.30 7.01 4.94
CA VAL A 286 -12.58 6.49 6.10
C VAL A 286 -12.80 7.46 7.25
N VAL A 287 -13.60 7.05 8.23
CA VAL A 287 -14.07 7.92 9.32
C VAL A 287 -13.90 7.26 10.69
N TYR A 288 -13.27 7.93 11.65
CA TYR A 288 -13.00 7.43 13.02
C TYR A 288 -12.03 6.23 13.14
N GLY A 289 -11.76 5.49 12.07
CA GLY A 289 -10.89 4.31 12.07
C GLY A 289 -9.44 4.61 11.67
N ASP A 290 -8.56 4.89 12.64
CA ASP A 290 -7.13 5.00 12.34
C ASP A 290 -6.60 3.72 11.69
N TYR A 291 -5.62 3.87 10.78
CA TYR A 291 -5.01 2.74 10.05
C TYR A 291 -6.01 1.94 9.20
N SER A 292 -7.16 2.51 8.83
CA SER A 292 -8.12 1.82 7.98
C SER A 292 -7.93 2.16 6.51
N CYS A 293 -8.51 1.32 5.64
CA CYS A 293 -8.40 1.53 4.21
C CYS A 293 -9.65 1.15 3.43
N VAL A 294 -9.86 1.85 2.32
CA VAL A 294 -10.77 1.45 1.24
C VAL A 294 -9.94 1.32 -0.03
N SER A 295 -9.86 0.12 -0.60
CA SER A 295 -9.05 -0.12 -1.80
C SER A 295 -9.57 0.68 -2.99
N CYS A 296 -10.86 0.57 -3.32
CA CYS A 296 -11.57 1.31 -4.37
C CYS A 296 -13.08 1.04 -4.27
N GLY A 297 -13.88 1.59 -5.20
CA GLY A 297 -15.30 1.26 -5.33
C GLY A 297 -16.23 2.45 -5.22
N TYR A 298 -17.49 2.20 -4.89
CA TYR A 298 -18.53 3.22 -4.76
C TYR A 298 -19.21 3.14 -3.38
N LEU A 299 -19.37 4.27 -2.67
CA LEU A 299 -20.11 4.34 -1.39
C LEU A 299 -19.61 3.38 -0.29
N ASN A 300 -18.31 3.08 -0.24
CA ASN A 300 -17.78 2.23 0.84
C ASN A 300 -17.36 3.05 2.05
N THR A 301 -17.58 2.53 3.26
CA THR A 301 -17.19 3.17 4.52
C THR A 301 -16.36 2.23 5.37
N ALA A 302 -15.16 2.66 5.77
CA ALA A 302 -14.34 2.02 6.78
C ALA A 302 -14.29 2.91 8.04
N SER A 303 -14.84 2.42 9.16
CA SER A 303 -14.90 3.21 10.40
C SER A 303 -14.32 2.53 11.64
N GLY A 304 -14.10 1.21 11.57
CA GLY A 304 -13.35 0.51 12.61
C GLY A 304 -11.86 0.82 12.55
N LYS A 305 -11.18 0.92 13.69
CA LYS A 305 -9.72 1.02 13.71
C LYS A 305 -9.10 -0.25 13.08
N TYR A 306 -8.11 -0.08 12.20
CA TYR A 306 -7.54 -1.18 11.39
C TYR A 306 -8.56 -1.93 10.51
N SER A 307 -9.71 -1.33 10.19
CA SER A 307 -10.68 -1.93 9.29
C SER A 307 -10.26 -1.80 7.84
N ALA A 308 -10.77 -2.66 6.97
CA ALA A 308 -10.48 -2.61 5.54
C ALA A 308 -11.71 -2.95 4.69
N VAL A 309 -11.88 -2.19 3.61
CA VAL A 309 -12.80 -2.52 2.52
C VAL A 309 -11.98 -2.89 1.29
N GLY A 310 -12.09 -4.14 0.84
CA GLY A 310 -11.41 -4.63 -0.36
C GLY A 310 -11.93 -4.02 -1.66
N GLY A 311 -13.17 -3.52 -1.65
CA GLY A 311 -13.82 -2.77 -2.72
C GLY A 311 -15.24 -3.24 -2.98
N GLY A 312 -15.84 -2.72 -4.05
CA GLY A 312 -17.23 -2.97 -4.43
C GLY A 312 -18.13 -1.78 -4.16
N GLU A 313 -19.38 -2.02 -3.78
CA GLU A 313 -20.39 -0.97 -3.59
C GLU A 313 -21.08 -1.06 -2.23
N ASP A 314 -21.25 0.07 -1.55
CA ASP A 314 -22.07 0.20 -0.32
C ASP A 314 -21.65 -0.75 0.81
N ASN A 315 -20.34 -1.00 0.97
CA ASN A 315 -19.84 -1.85 2.06
C ASN A 315 -19.45 -1.05 3.30
N LEU A 316 -19.66 -1.64 4.48
CA LEU A 316 -19.47 -1.01 5.78
C LEU A 316 -18.56 -1.86 6.68
N ALA A 317 -17.35 -1.39 6.97
CA ALA A 317 -16.39 -2.02 7.87
C ALA A 317 -16.28 -1.21 9.18
N ASN A 318 -17.19 -1.47 10.13
CA ASN A 318 -17.30 -0.70 11.38
C ASN A 318 -16.57 -1.33 12.56
N GLY A 319 -16.32 -2.64 12.50
CA GLY A 319 -15.62 -3.35 13.56
C GLY A 319 -14.13 -3.02 13.61
N THR A 320 -13.55 -2.93 14.80
CA THR A 320 -12.07 -2.90 14.91
C THR A 320 -11.48 -4.17 14.29
N TRP A 321 -10.51 -4.06 13.39
CA TRP A 321 -9.97 -5.17 12.58
C TRP A 321 -10.97 -5.85 11.64
N SER A 322 -12.10 -5.23 11.31
CA SER A 322 -13.07 -5.85 10.39
C SER A 322 -12.63 -5.77 8.93
N PHE A 323 -13.05 -6.73 8.11
CA PHE A 323 -12.82 -6.74 6.67
C PHE A 323 -14.12 -6.97 5.90
N VAL A 324 -14.36 -6.21 4.82
CA VAL A 324 -15.49 -6.44 3.90
C VAL A 324 -15.09 -6.32 2.43
N ALA A 325 -15.79 -7.05 1.55
CA ALA A 325 -15.78 -6.80 0.10
C ALA A 325 -17.05 -7.33 -0.57
N GLY A 326 -17.62 -6.58 -1.52
CA GLY A 326 -18.82 -7.01 -2.25
C GLY A 326 -19.83 -5.89 -2.51
N TYR A 327 -21.11 -6.18 -2.31
CA TYR A 327 -22.22 -5.24 -2.46
C TYR A 327 -23.05 -5.22 -1.18
N GLY A 328 -23.17 -4.07 -0.50
CA GLY A 328 -24.03 -3.95 0.69
C GLY A 328 -23.59 -4.79 1.89
N VAL A 329 -22.29 -5.14 2.01
CA VAL A 329 -21.79 -5.99 3.09
C VAL A 329 -21.49 -5.16 4.34
N ASN A 330 -21.98 -5.58 5.51
CA ASN A 330 -21.73 -4.90 6.79
C ASN A 330 -21.01 -5.81 7.78
N ALA A 331 -19.84 -5.38 8.25
CA ALA A 331 -19.07 -6.02 9.30
C ALA A 331 -18.91 -5.06 10.50
N SER A 332 -19.75 -5.23 11.52
CA SER A 332 -19.76 -4.37 12.72
C SER A 332 -19.08 -5.00 13.93
N GLY A 333 -18.91 -6.32 13.95
CA GLY A 333 -18.24 -7.01 15.05
C GLY A 333 -16.74 -6.78 15.04
N ARG A 334 -16.09 -6.79 16.20
CA ARG A 334 -14.63 -6.77 16.29
C ARG A 334 -14.04 -7.96 15.55
N ALA A 335 -13.05 -7.73 14.69
CA ALA A 335 -12.39 -8.77 13.89
C ALA A 335 -13.37 -9.61 13.03
N SER A 336 -14.52 -9.04 12.67
CA SER A 336 -15.49 -9.69 11.81
C SER A 336 -15.10 -9.59 10.34
N THR A 337 -15.52 -10.55 9.53
CA THR A 337 -15.20 -10.61 8.09
C THR A 337 -16.45 -10.87 7.28
N GLY A 338 -16.70 -10.09 6.24
CA GLY A 338 -17.89 -10.18 5.39
C GLY A 338 -17.57 -10.21 3.89
N PHE A 339 -18.28 -11.03 3.13
CA PHE A 339 -18.17 -11.07 1.67
C PHE A 339 -19.52 -11.27 0.96
N GLY A 340 -19.62 -10.79 -0.28
CA GLY A 340 -20.73 -11.14 -1.20
C GLY A 340 -21.76 -10.04 -1.36
N TYR A 341 -23.05 -10.36 -1.21
CA TYR A 341 -24.17 -9.46 -1.48
C TYR A 341 -25.10 -9.39 -0.26
N GLU A 342 -25.26 -8.20 0.31
CA GLU A 342 -26.12 -7.93 1.49
C GLU A 342 -25.81 -8.83 2.71
N SER A 343 -24.55 -9.23 2.90
CA SER A 343 -24.12 -10.07 4.02
C SER A 343 -23.83 -9.26 5.28
N LEU A 344 -24.07 -9.83 6.46
CA LEU A 344 -23.95 -9.21 7.78
C LEU A 344 -23.01 -10.03 8.68
N SER A 345 -21.91 -9.45 9.12
CA SER A 345 -20.99 -10.00 10.12
C SER A 345 -21.01 -9.13 11.38
N VAL A 346 -22.04 -9.32 12.21
CA VAL A 346 -22.34 -8.44 13.34
C VAL A 346 -21.61 -8.87 14.60
N GLY A 347 -21.46 -10.17 14.81
CA GLY A 347 -20.79 -10.69 16.01
C GLY A 347 -19.28 -10.52 15.98
N ASP A 348 -18.66 -10.42 17.15
CA ASP A 348 -17.19 -10.38 17.25
C ASP A 348 -16.59 -11.69 16.72
N TRP A 349 -15.50 -11.60 15.95
CA TRP A 349 -14.85 -12.75 15.27
C TRP A 349 -15.77 -13.53 14.33
N SER A 350 -16.88 -12.92 13.88
CA SER A 350 -17.82 -13.57 12.96
C SER A 350 -17.33 -13.57 11.51
N PHE A 351 -17.84 -14.53 10.74
CA PHE A 351 -17.60 -14.66 9.31
C PHE A 351 -18.94 -14.81 8.57
N SER A 352 -19.21 -13.93 7.61
CA SER A 352 -20.35 -14.08 6.69
C SER A 352 -19.88 -14.01 5.23
N ALA A 353 -20.41 -14.90 4.38
CA ALA A 353 -20.11 -14.87 2.96
C ALA A 353 -21.24 -15.44 2.11
N GLY A 354 -21.60 -14.77 1.02
CA GLY A 354 -22.59 -15.24 0.04
C GLY A 354 -23.68 -14.21 -0.24
N TYR A 355 -24.92 -14.65 -0.37
CA TYR A 355 -26.08 -13.78 -0.62
C TYR A 355 -26.94 -13.71 0.64
N ARG A 356 -27.02 -12.55 1.30
CA ARG A 356 -27.78 -12.36 2.54
C ARG A 356 -27.39 -13.35 3.65
N ALA A 357 -26.09 -13.61 3.79
CA ALA A 357 -25.56 -14.41 4.89
C ALA A 357 -25.47 -13.54 6.15
N ASN A 358 -26.01 -14.00 7.29
CA ASN A 358 -26.01 -13.26 8.55
C ASN A 358 -25.34 -14.08 9.66
N ALA A 359 -24.21 -13.56 10.17
CA ALA A 359 -23.53 -14.05 11.35
C ALA A 359 -23.62 -13.00 12.49
N SER A 360 -24.64 -13.12 13.33
CA SER A 360 -24.93 -12.15 14.40
C SER A 360 -24.26 -12.46 15.74
N CYS A 361 -23.95 -13.72 16.02
CA CYS A 361 -23.25 -14.08 17.25
C CYS A 361 -21.73 -13.94 17.16
N ALA A 362 -21.09 -13.80 18.32
CA ALA A 362 -19.64 -13.94 18.44
C ALA A 362 -19.17 -15.31 17.91
N THR A 363 -18.08 -15.34 17.15
CA THR A 363 -17.53 -16.54 16.47
C THR A 363 -18.49 -17.26 15.52
N GLY A 364 -19.60 -16.62 15.12
CA GLY A 364 -20.57 -17.19 14.20
C GLY A 364 -20.05 -17.28 12.75
N VAL A 365 -20.43 -18.34 12.03
CA VAL A 365 -20.04 -18.58 10.64
C VAL A 365 -21.28 -18.80 9.78
N ALA A 366 -21.59 -17.86 8.89
CA ALA A 366 -22.70 -17.92 7.95
C ALA A 366 -22.18 -17.96 6.50
N LEU A 367 -22.41 -19.05 5.76
CA LEU A 367 -21.85 -19.23 4.42
C LEU A 367 -22.90 -19.72 3.41
N GLY A 368 -23.25 -18.90 2.43
CA GLY A 368 -24.10 -19.27 1.30
C GLY A 368 -25.27 -18.31 1.05
N ASP A 369 -26.43 -18.84 0.67
CA ASP A 369 -27.62 -18.05 0.32
C ASP A 369 -28.62 -18.04 1.47
N GLN A 370 -28.93 -16.86 2.03
CA GLN A 370 -29.89 -16.69 3.13
C GLN A 370 -29.56 -17.60 4.32
N THR A 371 -28.28 -17.64 4.71
CA THR A 371 -27.83 -18.34 5.91
C THR A 371 -27.92 -17.42 7.13
N TYR A 372 -28.32 -17.97 8.27
CA TYR A 372 -28.57 -17.19 9.49
C TYR A 372 -27.95 -17.88 10.70
N VAL A 373 -27.14 -17.16 11.46
CA VAL A 373 -26.56 -17.55 12.75
C VAL A 373 -26.86 -16.48 13.78
N ASP A 374 -27.59 -16.83 14.83
CA ASP A 374 -28.03 -15.88 15.87
C ASP A 374 -28.30 -16.58 17.21
N ASP A 375 -28.52 -15.79 18.27
CA ASP A 375 -28.87 -16.25 19.62
C ASP A 375 -27.98 -17.39 20.16
N CYS A 376 -26.67 -17.23 20.02
CA CYS A 376 -25.70 -18.28 20.31
C CYS A 376 -24.57 -17.81 21.23
N THR A 377 -24.30 -18.60 22.27
CA THR A 377 -23.36 -18.28 23.37
C THR A 377 -21.93 -18.72 23.09
N GLU A 378 -21.72 -19.72 22.25
CA GLU A 378 -20.42 -20.34 21.93
C GLU A 378 -20.13 -20.37 20.42
N GLY A 379 -20.67 -19.39 19.69
CA GLY A 379 -20.66 -19.39 18.23
C GLY A 379 -21.74 -20.26 17.63
N GLY A 380 -21.70 -20.44 16.32
CA GLY A 380 -22.70 -21.19 15.56
C GLY A 380 -22.32 -21.24 14.09
N VAL A 381 -22.78 -22.26 13.38
CA VAL A 381 -22.39 -22.50 11.98
C VAL A 381 -23.63 -22.73 11.13
N SER A 382 -23.83 -21.90 10.12
CA SER A 382 -24.91 -22.04 9.13
C SER A 382 -24.33 -22.03 7.72
N ILE A 383 -24.41 -23.14 7.01
CA ILE A 383 -23.79 -23.30 5.67
C ILE A 383 -24.79 -23.88 4.67
N GLY A 384 -24.95 -23.21 3.53
CA GLY A 384 -25.73 -23.71 2.39
C GLY A 384 -26.76 -22.70 1.89
N SER A 385 -28.00 -23.13 1.66
CA SER A 385 -29.07 -22.24 1.22
C SER A 385 -30.29 -22.34 2.13
N LYS A 386 -30.74 -21.19 2.66
CA LYS A 386 -31.85 -21.06 3.60
C LYS A 386 -31.62 -21.88 4.87
N THR A 387 -30.40 -21.85 5.40
CA THR A 387 -30.02 -22.57 6.62
C THR A 387 -30.05 -21.64 7.83
N VAL A 388 -30.46 -22.16 8.97
CA VAL A 388 -30.65 -21.39 10.20
C VAL A 388 -30.03 -22.15 11.37
N ALA A 389 -29.07 -21.53 12.06
CA ALA A 389 -28.47 -22.03 13.28
C ALA A 389 -28.72 -21.02 14.41
N ILE A 390 -29.71 -21.29 15.24
CA ILE A 390 -30.14 -20.42 16.34
C ILE A 390 -30.20 -21.26 17.61
N GLY A 391 -29.56 -20.81 18.68
CA GLY A 391 -29.58 -21.52 19.96
C GLY A 391 -28.25 -21.46 20.70
N GLU A 392 -28.33 -21.73 22.00
CA GLU A 392 -27.16 -21.74 22.89
C GLU A 392 -26.19 -22.89 22.52
N PHE A 393 -24.93 -22.82 22.95
CA PHE A 393 -23.97 -23.94 22.83
C PHE A 393 -23.66 -24.41 21.39
N ALA A 394 -23.33 -23.49 20.48
CA ALA A 394 -22.78 -23.82 19.15
C ALA A 394 -23.68 -24.63 18.21
N PRO A 395 -24.87 -24.12 17.83
CA PRO A 395 -25.74 -24.79 16.86
C PRO A 395 -25.08 -24.87 15.47
N VAL A 396 -25.31 -25.98 14.77
CA VAL A 396 -24.76 -26.24 13.43
C VAL A 396 -25.87 -26.62 12.45
N ALA A 397 -26.09 -25.84 11.40
CA ALA A 397 -27.03 -26.15 10.32
C ALA A 397 -26.33 -26.16 8.96
N ILE A 398 -26.33 -27.29 8.27
CA ILE A 398 -25.66 -27.44 6.97
C ILE A 398 -26.60 -28.07 5.93
N GLY A 399 -26.74 -27.44 4.77
CA GLY A 399 -27.46 -27.97 3.60
C GLY A 399 -28.49 -27.03 2.99
N PHE A 400 -29.71 -27.50 2.73
CA PHE A 400 -30.77 -26.71 2.08
C PHE A 400 -32.05 -26.71 2.91
N ARG A 401 -32.53 -25.52 3.31
CA ARG A 401 -33.67 -25.37 4.22
C ARG A 401 -33.46 -26.15 5.53
N THR A 402 -32.27 -26.09 6.10
CA THR A 402 -31.87 -26.84 7.30
C THR A 402 -31.92 -25.94 8.54
N TYR A 403 -32.45 -26.45 9.64
CA TYR A 403 -32.69 -25.68 10.87
C TYR A 403 -32.08 -26.39 12.07
N ALA A 404 -31.24 -25.70 12.82
CA ALA A 404 -30.70 -26.11 14.11
C ALA A 404 -31.11 -25.04 15.13
N ASN A 405 -32.25 -25.25 15.79
CA ASN A 405 -32.94 -24.23 16.60
C ASN A 405 -32.85 -24.50 18.12
N GLY A 406 -32.35 -25.68 18.53
CA GLY A 406 -32.15 -26.02 19.93
C GLY A 406 -30.72 -25.72 20.39
N GLY A 407 -30.51 -25.60 21.70
CA GLY A 407 -29.15 -25.44 22.22
C GLY A 407 -28.30 -26.69 22.01
N GLY A 408 -27.07 -26.56 21.52
CA GLY A 408 -26.17 -27.70 21.26
C GLY A 408 -26.63 -28.60 20.11
N THR A 409 -27.39 -28.08 19.15
CA THR A 409 -27.97 -28.87 18.07
C THR A 409 -27.09 -28.95 16.84
N ALA A 410 -27.25 -30.02 16.06
CA ALA A 410 -26.68 -30.08 14.73
C ALA A 410 -27.64 -30.72 13.72
N ALA A 411 -27.85 -30.06 12.59
CA ALA A 411 -28.72 -30.51 11.51
C ALA A 411 -27.97 -30.48 10.17
N PHE A 412 -28.07 -31.58 9.42
CA PHE A 412 -27.38 -31.76 8.14
C PHE A 412 -28.35 -32.31 7.09
N GLY A 413 -28.42 -31.69 5.91
CA GLY A 413 -29.11 -32.23 4.74
C GLY A 413 -30.17 -31.32 4.14
N TYR A 414 -31.34 -31.85 3.78
CA TYR A 414 -32.40 -31.12 3.08
C TYR A 414 -33.66 -31.09 3.94
N GLN A 415 -34.14 -29.92 4.36
CA GLN A 415 -35.29 -29.85 5.30
C GLN A 415 -35.06 -30.69 6.57
N ALA A 416 -33.83 -30.71 7.08
CA ALA A 416 -33.48 -31.34 8.35
C ALA A 416 -33.63 -30.33 9.49
N ASN A 417 -34.39 -30.66 10.53
CA ASN A 417 -34.76 -29.75 11.60
C ASN A 417 -34.44 -30.37 12.98
N ALA A 418 -33.45 -29.81 13.68
CA ALA A 418 -33.08 -30.16 15.05
C ALA A 418 -33.60 -29.05 16.00
N THR A 419 -34.74 -29.26 16.66
CA THR A 419 -35.43 -28.21 17.43
C THR A 419 -35.17 -28.25 18.93
N GLN A 420 -34.65 -29.37 19.44
CA GLN A 420 -34.54 -29.64 20.88
C GLN A 420 -33.10 -29.64 21.37
N TYR A 421 -32.89 -29.47 22.67
CA TYR A 421 -31.54 -29.41 23.24
C TYR A 421 -30.73 -30.68 22.97
N TYR A 422 -29.48 -30.51 22.55
CA TYR A 422 -28.54 -31.59 22.21
C TYR A 422 -29.10 -32.60 21.21
N SER A 423 -29.96 -32.12 20.28
CA SER A 423 -30.51 -32.95 19.22
C SER A 423 -29.67 -32.87 17.95
N PHE A 424 -29.51 -34.02 17.28
CA PHE A 424 -28.79 -34.17 16.03
C PHE A 424 -29.71 -34.75 14.96
N VAL A 425 -29.64 -34.21 13.74
CA VAL A 425 -30.40 -34.68 12.58
C VAL A 425 -29.51 -34.77 11.36
N PHE A 426 -29.58 -35.89 10.64
CA PHE A 426 -28.94 -36.05 9.34
C PHE A 426 -29.89 -36.67 8.32
N GLY A 427 -30.04 -36.01 7.18
CA GLY A 427 -30.76 -36.53 6.02
C GLY A 427 -31.82 -35.58 5.48
N ALA A 428 -32.97 -36.10 5.06
CA ALA A 428 -33.96 -35.32 4.31
C ALA A 428 -35.38 -35.37 4.88
N ASN A 429 -36.00 -34.19 5.01
CA ASN A 429 -37.36 -33.99 5.52
C ASN A 429 -37.54 -34.57 6.93
N LEU A 430 -36.62 -34.30 7.85
CA LEU A 430 -36.66 -34.83 9.21
C LEU A 430 -36.90 -33.72 10.21
N GLU A 431 -37.69 -34.01 11.24
CA GLU A 431 -37.95 -33.11 12.35
C GLU A 431 -37.73 -33.83 13.68
N ASN A 432 -36.57 -33.57 14.29
CA ASN A 432 -36.24 -34.12 15.60
C ASN A 432 -36.76 -33.20 16.69
N ASN A 433 -37.82 -33.69 17.33
CA ASN A 433 -38.52 -33.03 18.43
C ASN A 433 -38.23 -33.70 19.80
N MET A 434 -37.06 -34.35 19.94
CA MET A 434 -36.62 -34.97 21.20
C MET A 434 -35.28 -34.42 21.68
N ASN A 435 -35.19 -34.09 22.98
CA ASN A 435 -33.92 -33.74 23.63
C ASN A 435 -32.95 -34.93 23.58
N GLU A 436 -31.64 -34.62 23.53
CA GLU A 436 -30.56 -35.60 23.64
C GLU A 436 -30.77 -36.81 22.72
N SER A 437 -30.98 -36.53 21.44
CA SER A 437 -31.33 -37.56 20.47
C SER A 437 -30.69 -37.34 19.12
N PHE A 438 -30.43 -38.42 18.40
CA PHE A 438 -29.78 -38.46 17.11
C PHE A 438 -30.66 -39.17 16.10
N TRP A 439 -31.07 -38.47 15.04
CA TRP A 439 -31.98 -38.98 14.02
C TRP A 439 -31.27 -39.02 12.67
N VAL A 440 -31.41 -40.13 11.94
CA VAL A 440 -30.94 -40.28 10.56
C VAL A 440 -32.07 -40.82 9.70
N GLY A 441 -32.28 -40.29 8.50
CA GLY A 441 -33.35 -40.75 7.62
C GLY A 441 -33.60 -39.89 6.38
N TRP A 442 -34.50 -40.38 5.52
CA TRP A 442 -34.92 -39.70 4.29
C TRP A 442 -36.44 -39.86 4.13
N ASP A 443 -37.05 -39.01 3.31
CA ASP A 443 -38.46 -39.05 2.92
C ASP A 443 -39.48 -38.88 4.06
N GLY A 444 -39.16 -38.07 5.08
CA GLY A 444 -40.15 -37.76 6.12
C GLY A 444 -40.13 -38.70 7.32
N ALA A 445 -39.39 -39.80 7.26
CA ALA A 445 -39.34 -40.80 8.32
C ALA A 445 -37.90 -41.03 8.80
N PRO A 446 -37.63 -40.96 10.12
CA PRO A 446 -36.35 -41.40 10.64
C PRO A 446 -36.18 -42.89 10.37
N LYS A 447 -34.96 -43.29 9.98
CA LYS A 447 -34.51 -44.67 9.80
C LYS A 447 -33.72 -45.19 11.00
N LEU A 448 -33.04 -44.29 11.69
CA LEU A 448 -32.33 -44.54 12.93
C LEU A 448 -32.66 -43.42 13.92
N ILE A 449 -32.99 -43.80 15.14
CA ILE A 449 -33.16 -42.90 16.28
C ILE A 449 -32.29 -43.44 17.41
N VAL A 450 -31.45 -42.60 17.98
CA VAL A 450 -30.72 -42.89 19.22
C VAL A 450 -31.12 -41.83 20.24
N ASN A 451 -31.47 -42.23 21.46
CA ASN A 451 -31.74 -41.30 22.57
C ASN A 451 -31.38 -41.98 23.91
N GLN A 452 -31.65 -41.31 25.03
CA GLN A 452 -31.44 -41.85 26.37
C GLN A 452 -32.15 -43.19 26.63
N SER A 453 -33.22 -43.51 25.89
CA SER A 453 -33.99 -44.76 26.04
C SER A 453 -33.43 -45.91 25.18
N GLY A 454 -32.49 -45.64 24.27
CA GLY A 454 -31.82 -46.66 23.46
C GLY A 454 -31.77 -46.32 21.97
N VAL A 455 -31.60 -47.36 21.16
CA VAL A 455 -31.46 -47.29 19.70
C VAL A 455 -32.70 -47.92 19.05
N ALA A 456 -33.34 -47.22 18.11
CA ALA A 456 -34.45 -47.71 17.32
C ALA A 456 -34.16 -47.58 15.82
N PHE A 457 -34.41 -48.65 15.06
CA PHE A 457 -34.42 -48.64 13.60
C PHE A 457 -35.88 -48.59 13.13
N MET A 458 -36.24 -47.61 12.30
CA MET A 458 -37.63 -47.36 11.89
C MET A 458 -37.77 -47.42 10.37
N GLY A 459 -38.80 -48.13 9.90
CA GLY A 459 -38.96 -48.50 8.49
C GLY A 459 -38.45 -49.90 8.18
N GLU A 460 -38.85 -50.43 7.03
CA GLU A 460 -38.48 -51.76 6.57
C GLU A 460 -36.95 -51.93 6.54
N LEU A 461 -36.39 -52.59 7.56
CA LEU A 461 -35.29 -53.50 7.30
C LEU A 461 -35.90 -54.70 6.56
N MET A 462 -36.01 -54.54 5.23
CA MET A 462 -36.29 -55.56 4.22
C MET A 462 -37.78 -56.00 4.09
N PRO A 463 -38.19 -56.60 2.94
CA PRO A 463 -39.59 -56.88 2.54
C PRO A 463 -40.44 -57.74 3.48
N ASP A 464 -39.91 -58.11 4.65
CA ASP A 464 -40.35 -59.25 5.46
C ASP A 464 -40.80 -58.82 6.87
N GLY A 465 -40.56 -57.57 7.27
CA GLY A 465 -41.12 -56.99 8.51
C GLY A 465 -40.63 -57.62 9.83
N VAL A 466 -39.43 -58.19 9.84
CA VAL A 466 -38.90 -58.93 11.00
C VAL A 466 -38.34 -57.99 12.08
N VAL A 467 -38.94 -58.02 13.27
CA VAL A 467 -38.51 -57.30 14.47
C VAL A 467 -38.06 -58.33 15.52
N CYS A 468 -36.81 -58.26 15.95
CA CYS A 468 -36.22 -59.24 16.88
C CYS A 468 -36.36 -58.85 18.35
N GLY A 469 -36.52 -59.87 19.20
CA GLY A 469 -36.53 -59.72 20.64
C GLY A 469 -35.14 -59.44 21.22
N SER A 470 -35.10 -59.08 22.50
CA SER A 470 -33.84 -58.90 23.25
C SER A 470 -32.96 -60.16 23.18
N GLY A 471 -31.69 -60.01 22.77
CA GLY A 471 -30.72 -61.11 22.66
C GLY A 471 -30.67 -61.80 21.29
N GLN A 472 -31.38 -61.28 20.30
CA GLN A 472 -31.42 -61.82 18.95
C GLN A 472 -30.85 -60.84 17.92
N VAL A 473 -30.17 -61.37 16.90
CA VAL A 473 -29.63 -60.64 15.76
C VAL A 473 -30.32 -61.11 14.47
N VAL A 474 -30.53 -60.18 13.54
CA VAL A 474 -31.14 -60.48 12.24
C VAL A 474 -30.08 -61.14 11.34
N LYS A 475 -30.34 -62.36 10.83
CA LYS A 475 -29.46 -63.05 9.88
C LYS A 475 -30.22 -63.40 8.59
N SER A 476 -29.51 -63.43 7.47
CA SER A 476 -30.05 -63.88 6.19
C SER A 476 -30.11 -65.40 6.16
N ASP A 477 -31.23 -65.96 5.71
CA ASP A 477 -31.42 -67.41 5.60
C ASP A 477 -30.87 -67.98 4.26
N GLY A 478 -30.33 -67.11 3.38
CA GLY A 478 -29.70 -67.51 2.12
C GLY A 478 -30.66 -67.78 0.95
N ASP A 479 -31.97 -67.71 1.17
CA ASP A 479 -33.04 -67.84 0.17
C ASP A 479 -33.76 -66.51 -0.13
N GLY A 480 -33.24 -65.42 0.43
CA GLY A 480 -33.81 -64.07 0.32
C GLY A 480 -34.69 -63.68 1.50
N THR A 481 -34.95 -64.58 2.46
CA THR A 481 -35.63 -64.24 3.72
C THR A 481 -34.64 -63.94 4.85
N TRP A 482 -35.14 -63.28 5.88
CA TRP A 482 -34.36 -62.87 7.06
C TRP A 482 -35.06 -63.31 8.34
N SER A 483 -34.30 -63.80 9.32
CA SER A 483 -34.85 -64.33 10.56
C SER A 483 -34.12 -63.80 11.80
N CYS A 484 -34.83 -63.74 12.93
CA CYS A 484 -34.24 -63.48 14.24
C CYS A 484 -33.55 -64.73 14.74
N GLN A 485 -32.25 -64.66 14.93
CA GLN A 485 -31.47 -65.75 15.51
C GLN A 485 -30.88 -65.30 16.84
N ASP A 486 -30.90 -66.18 17.83
CA ASP A 486 -30.20 -65.95 19.09
C ASP A 486 -28.73 -65.65 18.78
N ASP A 487 -28.19 -64.63 19.44
CA ASP A 487 -26.77 -64.31 19.37
C ASP A 487 -26.01 -65.47 20.04
N ALA A 488 -25.69 -66.50 19.26
CA ALA A 488 -25.13 -67.77 19.74
C ALA A 488 -23.72 -67.62 20.35
N ASP A 489 -23.23 -66.40 20.53
CA ASP A 489 -21.88 -66.09 20.97
C ASP A 489 -21.78 -65.68 22.46
N THR A 490 -22.74 -66.08 23.31
CA THR A 490 -22.57 -65.99 24.78
C THR A 490 -21.78 -67.16 25.40
N GLY A 491 -20.92 -67.86 24.67
CA GLY A 491 -20.18 -68.99 25.24
C GLY A 491 -19.00 -69.53 24.44
N GLY A 492 -17.86 -68.84 24.44
CA GLY A 492 -16.61 -69.45 24.00
C GLY A 492 -15.40 -68.54 24.05
N SER A 493 -14.44 -68.85 24.93
CA SER A 493 -13.12 -68.22 24.96
C SER A 493 -12.29 -68.65 23.73
N GLY A 494 -12.30 -67.85 22.66
CA GLY A 494 -11.52 -68.07 21.45
C GLY A 494 -11.06 -66.76 20.81
N SER A 495 -10.01 -66.81 20.00
CA SER A 495 -9.57 -65.69 19.14
C SER A 495 -10.53 -65.56 17.96
N TYR A 496 -11.04 -64.36 17.70
CA TYR A 496 -12.05 -64.11 16.67
C TYR A 496 -11.41 -63.59 15.38
N THR A 497 -11.64 -64.29 14.26
CA THR A 497 -11.20 -63.86 12.93
C THR A 497 -12.41 -63.81 12.00
N LEU A 498 -12.81 -62.61 11.57
CA LEU A 498 -13.92 -62.38 10.64
C LEU A 498 -13.35 -62.14 9.23
N SER A 499 -13.68 -63.02 8.28
CA SER A 499 -13.09 -63.05 6.92
C SER A 499 -14.00 -62.54 5.81
N ASP A 500 -15.30 -62.36 6.05
CA ASP A 500 -16.30 -62.12 5.00
C ASP A 500 -16.80 -60.67 4.97
N TYR A 501 -17.23 -60.19 3.80
CA TYR A 501 -17.80 -58.84 3.65
C TYR A 501 -19.14 -58.74 4.37
N GLY A 502 -19.16 -58.16 5.57
CA GLY A 502 -20.38 -58.01 6.38
C GLY A 502 -20.29 -56.94 7.46
N TRP A 503 -21.43 -56.68 8.11
CA TRP A 503 -21.52 -55.88 9.33
C TRP A 503 -21.55 -56.83 10.53
N TYR A 504 -20.61 -56.69 11.46
CA TYR A 504 -20.54 -57.54 12.65
C TYR A 504 -20.66 -56.68 13.92
N GLY A 505 -21.66 -56.98 14.75
CA GLY A 505 -21.79 -56.41 16.08
C GLY A 505 -21.25 -57.40 17.12
N LEU A 506 -20.26 -56.99 17.92
CA LEU A 506 -19.79 -57.77 19.07
C LEU A 506 -20.20 -57.02 20.34
N ASN A 507 -21.05 -57.65 21.16
CA ASN A 507 -21.61 -57.02 22.37
C ASN A 507 -21.17 -57.81 23.62
N GLY A 508 -20.46 -57.17 24.56
CA GLY A 508 -19.94 -57.79 25.79
C GLY A 508 -18.45 -57.56 26.08
N ASN A 509 -17.99 -57.93 27.28
CA ASN A 509 -16.57 -57.79 27.66
C ASN A 509 -15.70 -58.72 26.80
N ILE A 510 -14.93 -58.14 25.87
CA ILE A 510 -14.02 -58.90 25.01
C ILE A 510 -12.72 -59.13 25.78
N THR A 511 -12.43 -60.40 26.09
CA THR A 511 -11.25 -60.83 26.86
C THR A 511 -10.14 -61.44 25.99
N SER A 512 -10.27 -61.38 24.66
CA SER A 512 -9.30 -61.92 23.68
C SER A 512 -9.19 -61.01 22.44
N ASN A 513 -8.09 -61.12 21.68
CA ASN A 513 -7.88 -60.29 20.48
C ASN A 513 -8.94 -60.56 19.40
N ALA A 514 -9.43 -59.50 18.76
CA ALA A 514 -10.39 -59.54 17.66
C ALA A 514 -9.73 -59.02 16.37
N SER A 515 -9.79 -59.83 15.31
CA SER A 515 -9.24 -59.48 13.99
C SER A 515 -10.31 -59.52 12.91
N VAL A 516 -10.43 -58.43 12.15
CA VAL A 516 -11.38 -58.27 11.05
C VAL A 516 -10.58 -57.99 9.80
N ASN A 517 -10.55 -58.95 8.87
CA ASN A 517 -9.77 -58.79 7.64
C ASN A 517 -10.53 -57.98 6.57
N ASN A 518 -11.86 -58.10 6.48
CA ASN A 518 -12.72 -57.36 5.55
C ASN A 518 -14.11 -57.17 6.20
N GLY A 519 -14.67 -55.95 6.23
CA GLY A 519 -16.01 -55.68 6.78
C GLY A 519 -16.06 -54.55 7.81
N ASN A 520 -17.28 -54.13 8.19
CA ASN A 520 -17.52 -53.10 9.21
C ASN A 520 -17.81 -53.77 10.55
N VAL A 521 -17.11 -53.39 11.63
CA VAL A 521 -17.29 -54.00 12.95
C VAL A 521 -17.64 -52.97 14.02
N HIS A 522 -18.68 -53.26 14.77
CA HIS A 522 -19.17 -52.44 15.87
C HIS A 522 -18.97 -53.23 17.17
N ILE A 523 -18.06 -52.78 18.04
CA ILE A 523 -17.80 -53.42 19.34
C ILE A 523 -18.43 -52.57 20.44
N THR A 524 -19.45 -53.11 21.12
CA THR A 524 -20.05 -52.50 22.30
C THR A 524 -19.69 -53.32 23.55
N GLY A 525 -18.55 -53.02 24.17
CA GLY A 525 -18.13 -53.64 25.43
C GLY A 525 -16.72 -53.25 25.87
N ASN A 526 -16.39 -53.40 27.15
CA ASN A 526 -15.04 -53.09 27.65
C ASN A 526 -14.03 -54.13 27.13
N LEU A 527 -13.01 -53.67 26.40
CA LEU A 527 -11.81 -54.45 26.09
C LEU A 527 -10.92 -54.51 27.35
N SER A 528 -10.55 -55.72 27.79
CA SER A 528 -9.64 -55.90 28.92
C SER A 528 -8.23 -55.35 28.60
N GLN A 529 -7.52 -54.80 29.60
CA GLN A 529 -6.14 -54.33 29.41
C GLN A 529 -5.26 -55.39 28.72
N GLY A 530 -4.65 -55.03 27.58
CA GLY A 530 -3.80 -55.92 26.78
C GLY A 530 -4.49 -56.63 25.61
N THR A 531 -5.72 -56.24 25.25
CA THR A 531 -6.41 -56.72 24.02
C THR A 531 -6.35 -55.67 22.91
N SER A 532 -6.01 -56.12 21.70
CA SER A 532 -5.84 -55.27 20.51
C SER A 532 -6.83 -55.64 19.41
N GLY A 533 -7.51 -54.64 18.85
CA GLY A 533 -8.44 -54.78 17.71
C GLY A 533 -7.75 -54.47 16.38
N TYR A 534 -7.92 -55.35 15.39
CA TYR A 534 -7.35 -55.18 14.05
C TYR A 534 -8.43 -54.99 12.99
N ILE A 535 -8.41 -53.87 12.26
CA ILE A 535 -9.36 -53.57 11.18
C ILE A 535 -8.62 -53.45 9.85
N GLY A 536 -8.89 -54.39 8.94
CA GLY A 536 -8.42 -54.41 7.56
C GLY A 536 -9.13 -53.36 6.70
N GLN A 537 -10.22 -53.69 5.99
CA GLN A 537 -10.95 -52.74 5.13
C GLN A 537 -12.40 -52.52 5.61
N GLY A 538 -12.78 -51.27 5.96
CA GLY A 538 -14.12 -50.90 6.45
C GLY A 538 -14.12 -49.83 7.55
N ILE A 539 -15.31 -49.35 7.95
CA ILE A 539 -15.55 -48.46 9.11
C ILE A 539 -15.76 -49.33 10.35
N GLY A 540 -14.98 -49.13 11.41
CA GLY A 540 -15.16 -49.85 12.67
C GLY A 540 -15.17 -48.92 13.89
N VAL A 541 -16.13 -49.10 14.78
CA VAL A 541 -16.20 -48.34 16.05
C VAL A 541 -15.83 -49.30 17.17
N ALA A 542 -14.70 -49.05 17.82
CA ALA A 542 -14.22 -49.81 18.97
C ALA A 542 -14.13 -48.89 20.19
N LEU A 543 -15.00 -49.12 21.18
CA LEU A 543 -14.99 -48.36 22.42
C LEU A 543 -14.09 -49.06 23.46
N GLY A 544 -12.81 -48.65 23.52
CA GLY A 544 -11.80 -49.07 24.53
C GLY A 544 -10.57 -49.80 23.95
N GLY A 545 -9.44 -49.80 24.68
CA GLY A 545 -8.19 -50.51 24.31
C GLY A 545 -7.25 -49.77 23.34
N ASP A 546 -6.22 -50.49 22.85
CA ASP A 546 -5.26 -50.04 21.83
C ASP A 546 -5.71 -50.54 20.45
N ASN A 547 -6.02 -49.62 19.52
CA ASN A 547 -6.63 -49.97 18.22
C ASN A 547 -5.72 -49.67 17.03
N VAL A 548 -5.71 -50.55 16.01
CA VAL A 548 -4.91 -50.35 14.78
C VAL A 548 -5.79 -50.35 13.52
N ALA A 549 -5.78 -49.23 12.80
CA ALA A 549 -6.44 -49.05 11.50
C ALA A 549 -5.42 -49.25 10.36
N SER A 550 -5.41 -50.42 9.69
CA SER A 550 -4.30 -50.79 8.80
C SER A 550 -4.65 -50.92 7.31
N GLY A 551 -5.93 -51.00 6.92
CA GLY A 551 -6.31 -51.01 5.49
C GLY A 551 -7.00 -49.73 5.01
N SER A 552 -7.30 -49.71 3.71
CA SER A 552 -7.69 -48.49 3.01
C SER A 552 -9.09 -48.00 3.37
N ASN A 553 -9.25 -46.69 3.63
CA ASN A 553 -10.50 -46.05 4.09
C ASN A 553 -11.04 -46.57 5.43
N SER A 554 -10.15 -46.91 6.38
CA SER A 554 -10.55 -47.34 7.72
C SER A 554 -10.73 -46.16 8.68
N VAL A 555 -11.72 -46.23 9.57
CA VAL A 555 -11.98 -45.22 10.61
C VAL A 555 -12.08 -45.94 11.95
N VAL A 556 -11.40 -45.45 12.98
CA VAL A 556 -11.50 -45.92 14.38
C VAL A 556 -12.03 -44.76 15.23
N LEU A 557 -13.05 -45.00 16.06
CA LEU A 557 -13.60 -43.98 16.98
C LEU A 557 -13.58 -44.53 18.42
N GLY A 558 -12.72 -43.97 19.28
CA GLY A 558 -12.51 -44.38 20.68
C GLY A 558 -11.21 -45.16 20.96
N GLY A 559 -10.76 -45.25 22.23
CA GLY A 559 -9.52 -45.96 22.66
C GLY A 559 -8.52 -45.10 23.44
N THR A 560 -7.49 -45.73 24.03
CA THR A 560 -6.42 -45.03 24.80
C THR A 560 -5.12 -44.82 24.02
N ASP A 561 -4.73 -45.74 23.13
CA ASP A 561 -3.58 -45.62 22.22
C ASP A 561 -3.94 -46.17 20.82
N ASN A 562 -4.23 -45.29 19.86
CA ASN A 562 -4.65 -45.68 18.51
C ASN A 562 -3.55 -45.45 17.46
N THR A 563 -3.40 -46.38 16.51
CA THR A 563 -2.39 -46.29 15.43
C THR A 563 -3.04 -46.44 14.05
N ALA A 564 -2.83 -45.48 13.15
CA ALA A 564 -3.23 -45.57 11.74
C ALA A 564 -2.02 -45.94 10.87
N ALA A 565 -2.12 -47.02 10.10
CA ALA A 565 -1.04 -47.55 9.27
C ALA A 565 -1.45 -47.80 7.79
N GLY A 566 -2.72 -47.55 7.43
CA GLY A 566 -3.25 -47.75 6.07
C GLY A 566 -3.45 -46.47 5.26
N ASP A 567 -3.54 -46.60 3.93
CA ASP A 567 -3.81 -45.49 3.00
C ASP A 567 -5.23 -44.92 3.21
N ARG A 568 -5.36 -43.63 3.57
CA ARG A 568 -6.63 -42.98 3.96
C ARG A 568 -7.30 -43.55 5.22
N ALA A 569 -6.51 -43.98 6.20
CA ALA A 569 -7.02 -44.31 7.53
C ALA A 569 -7.22 -43.04 8.39
N PHE A 570 -8.33 -42.96 9.13
CA PHE A 570 -8.67 -41.85 10.03
C PHE A 570 -8.82 -42.34 11.48
N LEU A 571 -8.25 -41.59 12.43
CA LEU A 571 -8.41 -41.78 13.88
C LEU A 571 -9.39 -40.76 14.44
#